data_AF-A0AB73C5F6-F1
#
_entry.id   AF-A0AB73C5F6-F1
#
_cell.length_a   1.000
_cell.length_b   1.000
_cell.length_c   1.000
_cell.angle_alpha   90.00
_cell.angle_beta   90.00
_cell.angle_gamma   90.00
#
_symmetry.space_group_name_H-M   'P 1'
#
loop_
_entity.id
_entity.type
_entity.pdbx_description
1 polymer ?
#
loop_
_entity_poly.entity_id
_entity_poly.type
_entity_poly.pdbx_seq_one_letter_code
_entity_poly.pdbx_strand_id
1 'polypeptide(L)'
;MRDLLKKFELYLGSIFISITVVVVIMNVFTRYFLKFTYFWAEEVAVGCFVWTIFLGTAAAYRERALIGVEAIVVLLPKKIRKVVEFITFLLLVIISGIMFYFSLTYVMGSSKITSALEISYSYINSGIVLSFALMTIYSVIFAAQCFKEMVTGQEYKEIEG
;
A
#
# COMPACT_ATOMS: atom_id res chain seq x y z
N MET A 1 -18.46 -13.47 -0.88
CA MET A 1 -18.62 -11.99 -0.83
C MET A 1 -17.63 -11.33 0.14
N ARG A 2 -17.38 -11.88 1.35
CA ARG A 2 -16.35 -11.35 2.29
C ARG A 2 -14.92 -11.43 1.76
N ASP A 3 -14.58 -12.45 0.96
CA ASP A 3 -13.23 -12.58 0.39
C ASP A 3 -12.95 -11.61 -0.76
N LEU A 4 -13.99 -11.16 -1.47
CA LEU A 4 -13.86 -10.12 -2.50
C LEU A 4 -13.54 -8.76 -1.89
N LEU A 5 -14.19 -8.41 -0.76
CA LEU A 5 -13.88 -7.19 0.00
C LEU A 5 -12.47 -7.24 0.59
N LYS A 6 -12.04 -8.42 1.07
CA LYS A 6 -10.66 -8.60 1.51
C LYS A 6 -9.68 -8.43 0.35
N LYS A 7 -9.86 -9.12 -0.78
CA LYS A 7 -8.89 -9.12 -1.89
C LYS A 7 -9.08 -7.95 -2.88
N PHE A 8 -9.93 -6.97 -2.56
CA PHE A 8 -10.22 -5.83 -3.45
C PHE A 8 -8.95 -5.06 -3.85
N GLU A 9 -8.03 -4.83 -2.92
CA GLU A 9 -6.76 -4.14 -3.16
C GLU A 9 -5.91 -4.84 -4.24
N LEU A 10 -5.90 -6.17 -4.24
CA LEU A 10 -5.18 -6.99 -5.21
C LEU A 10 -5.82 -6.94 -6.58
N TYR A 11 -7.15 -7.03 -6.66
CA TYR A 11 -7.86 -6.91 -7.93
C TYR A 11 -7.66 -5.52 -8.55
N LEU A 12 -7.81 -4.47 -7.74
CA LEU A 12 -7.65 -3.10 -8.19
C LEU A 12 -6.19 -2.84 -8.61
N GLY A 13 -5.21 -3.28 -7.81
CA GLY A 13 -3.79 -3.20 -8.16
C GLY A 13 -3.44 -3.96 -9.45
N SER A 14 -4.03 -5.14 -9.66
CA SER A 14 -3.85 -5.93 -10.89
C SER A 14 -4.40 -5.22 -12.13
N ILE A 15 -5.48 -4.46 -12.00
CA ILE A 15 -6.03 -3.67 -13.10
C ILE A 15 -5.08 -2.52 -13.42
N PHE A 16 -4.65 -1.77 -12.40
CA PHE A 16 -3.75 -0.63 -12.58
C PHE A 16 -2.41 -1.04 -13.19
N ILE A 17 -1.80 -2.14 -12.75
CA ILE A 17 -0.53 -2.60 -13.32
C ILE A 17 -0.68 -3.03 -14.77
N SER A 18 -1.80 -3.68 -15.11
CA SER A 18 -2.08 -4.08 -16.49
C SER A 18 -2.20 -2.86 -17.41
N ILE A 19 -2.88 -1.81 -16.94
CA ILE A 19 -2.99 -0.53 -17.65
C ILE A 19 -1.60 0.09 -17.84
N THR A 20 -0.80 0.19 -16.78
CA THR A 20 0.58 0.71 -16.86
C THR A 20 1.40 -0.03 -17.91
N VAL A 21 1.37 -1.37 -17.90
CA VAL A 21 2.12 -2.20 -18.86
C VAL A 21 1.68 -1.92 -20.29
N VAL A 22 0.37 -1.91 -20.56
CA VAL A 22 -0.17 -1.65 -21.90
C VAL A 22 0.22 -0.25 -22.39
N VAL A 23 0.09 0.77 -21.54
CA VAL A 23 0.43 2.16 -21.89
C VAL A 23 1.92 2.32 -22.16
N VAL A 24 2.79 1.68 -21.35
CA VAL A 24 4.24 1.72 -21.57
C VAL A 24 4.62 1.01 -22.86
N ILE A 25 4.07 -0.17 -23.14
CA ILE A 25 4.33 -0.89 -24.39
C ILE A 25 3.87 -0.07 -25.59
N MET A 26 2.67 0.52 -25.53
CA MET A 26 2.16 1.41 -26.57
C MET A 26 3.09 2.61 -26.78
N ASN A 27 3.54 3.25 -25.70
CA ASN A 27 4.42 4.43 -25.77
C ASN A 27 5.78 4.08 -26.40
N VAL A 28 6.39 2.96 -25.99
CA VAL A 28 7.63 2.43 -26.58
C VAL A 28 7.43 2.12 -28.06
N PHE A 29 6.38 1.38 -28.43
CA PHE A 29 6.11 1.05 -29.82
C PHE A 29 5.94 2.31 -30.69
N THR A 30 5.16 3.27 -30.20
CA THR A 30 4.91 4.53 -30.92
C THR A 30 6.19 5.34 -31.11
N ARG A 31 7.03 5.41 -30.08
CA ARG A 31 8.29 6.15 -30.10
C ARG A 31 9.30 5.56 -31.09
N TYR A 32 9.43 4.24 -31.13
CA TYR A 32 10.44 3.59 -31.98
C TYR A 32 9.96 3.34 -33.42
N PHE A 33 8.68 2.98 -33.61
CA PHE A 33 8.16 2.63 -34.95
C PHE A 33 7.50 3.83 -35.65
N LEU A 34 6.69 4.61 -34.93
CA LEU A 34 5.93 5.73 -35.51
C LEU A 34 6.64 7.09 -35.35
N LYS A 35 7.80 7.13 -34.68
CA LYS A 35 8.62 8.34 -34.44
C LYS A 35 7.88 9.52 -33.81
N PHE A 36 6.77 9.28 -33.14
CA PHE A 36 6.06 10.28 -32.33
C PHE A 36 5.87 9.74 -30.91
N THR A 37 5.66 10.63 -29.93
CA THR A 37 5.50 10.25 -28.52
C THR A 37 4.23 10.87 -27.97
N TYR A 38 3.44 10.09 -27.25
CA TYR A 38 2.27 10.58 -26.53
C TYR A 38 2.74 11.16 -25.19
N PHE A 39 2.75 12.49 -25.08
CA PHE A 39 3.18 13.19 -23.85
C PHE A 39 2.35 12.80 -22.62
N TRP A 40 1.06 12.48 -22.80
CA TRP A 40 0.18 12.04 -21.73
C TRP A 40 0.41 10.58 -21.28
N ALA A 41 0.98 9.73 -22.14
CA ALA A 41 1.11 8.30 -21.86
C ALA A 41 2.08 8.05 -20.70
N GLU A 42 3.13 8.86 -20.59
CA GLU A 42 4.07 8.80 -19.47
C GLU A 42 3.38 9.14 -18.15
N GLU A 43 2.57 10.21 -18.13
CA GLU A 43 1.87 10.66 -16.93
C GLU A 43 0.81 9.65 -16.47
N VAL A 44 0.05 9.06 -17.40
CA VAL A 44 -0.91 8.00 -17.09
C VAL A 44 -0.22 6.74 -16.57
N ALA A 45 0.87 6.33 -17.20
CA ALA A 45 1.64 5.17 -16.77
C ALA A 45 2.18 5.36 -15.34
N VAL A 46 2.75 6.53 -15.04
CA VAL A 46 3.23 6.87 -13.70
C VAL A 46 2.08 6.92 -12.70
N GLY A 47 0.95 7.53 -13.06
CA GLY A 47 -0.24 7.57 -12.20
C GLY A 47 -0.75 6.18 -11.84
N CYS A 48 -0.98 5.32 -12.82
CA CYS A 48 -1.42 3.94 -12.60
C CYS A 48 -0.37 3.10 -11.85
N PHE A 49 0.91 3.36 -12.08
CA PHE A 49 1.99 2.69 -11.36
C PHE A 49 2.02 3.06 -9.88
N VAL A 50 1.83 4.34 -9.55
CA VAL A 50 1.70 4.81 -8.16
C VAL A 50 0.55 4.08 -7.47
N TRP A 51 -0.64 4.06 -8.08
CA TRP A 51 -1.80 3.33 -7.54
C TRP A 51 -1.50 1.85 -7.31
N THR A 52 -0.81 1.21 -8.24
CA THR A 52 -0.39 -0.19 -8.12
C THR A 52 0.52 -0.40 -6.91
N ILE A 53 1.57 0.42 -6.74
CA ILE A 53 2.52 0.28 -5.63
C ILE A 53 1.81 0.42 -4.30
N PHE A 54 0.96 1.43 -4.16
CA PHE A 54 0.28 1.73 -2.90
C PHE A 54 -0.77 0.66 -2.54
N LEU A 55 -1.59 0.23 -3.50
CA LEU A 55 -2.51 -0.89 -3.29
C LEU A 55 -1.77 -2.21 -3.00
N GLY A 56 -0.66 -2.46 -3.71
CA GLY A 56 0.20 -3.62 -3.47
C GLY A 56 0.85 -3.60 -2.10
N THR A 57 1.25 -2.42 -1.61
CA THR A 57 1.85 -2.25 -0.28
C THR A 57 0.81 -2.51 0.81
N ALA A 58 -0.41 -2.00 0.67
CA ALA A 58 -1.49 -2.27 1.61
C ALA A 58 -1.86 -3.77 1.67
N ALA A 59 -1.92 -4.43 0.51
CA ALA A 59 -2.14 -5.88 0.43
C ALA A 59 -0.98 -6.68 1.05
N ALA A 60 0.27 -6.32 0.76
CA ALA A 60 1.45 -6.97 1.34
C ALA A 60 1.53 -6.77 2.87
N TYR A 61 1.14 -5.59 3.36
CA TYR A 61 1.06 -5.30 4.80
C TYR A 61 0.03 -6.22 5.48
N ARG A 62 -1.14 -6.44 4.84
CA ARG A 62 -2.17 -7.35 5.35
C ARG A 62 -1.70 -8.79 5.45
N GLU A 63 -0.88 -9.26 4.52
CA GLU A 63 -0.32 -10.62 4.53
C GLU A 63 0.94 -10.73 5.39
N ARG A 64 1.27 -9.67 6.16
CA ARG A 64 2.50 -9.57 6.95
C ARG A 64 3.78 -9.85 6.15
N ALA A 65 3.72 -9.69 4.83
CA ALA A 65 4.80 -9.98 3.90
C ALA A 65 5.94 -8.93 3.96
N LEU A 66 5.89 -7.97 4.89
CA LEU A 66 6.98 -7.06 5.21
C LEU A 66 8.00 -7.77 6.10
N ILE A 67 8.65 -8.78 5.51
CA ILE A 67 9.58 -9.73 6.14
C ILE A 67 10.63 -9.03 7.01
N GLY A 68 11.07 -7.82 6.63
CA GLY A 68 12.06 -7.06 7.38
C GLY A 68 11.67 -6.75 8.83
N VAL A 69 10.37 -6.53 9.10
CA VAL A 69 9.87 -6.26 10.44
C VAL A 69 9.75 -7.54 11.25
N GLU A 70 9.28 -8.62 10.64
CA GLU A 70 9.08 -9.90 11.32
C GLU A 70 10.38 -10.67 11.59
N ALA A 71 11.34 -10.61 10.68
CA ALA A 71 12.61 -11.33 10.80
C ALA A 71 13.38 -10.91 12.08
N ILE A 72 13.39 -9.62 12.39
CA ILE A 72 14.01 -9.07 13.61
C ILE A 72 13.30 -9.62 14.86
N VAL A 73 11.97 -9.77 14.81
CA VAL A 73 11.16 -10.27 15.93
C VAL A 73 11.33 -11.79 16.12
N VAL A 74 11.49 -12.54 15.03
CA VAL A 74 11.68 -14.01 15.05
C VAL A 74 13.03 -14.42 15.67
N LEU A 75 14.06 -13.58 15.55
CA LEU A 75 15.39 -13.82 16.14
C LEU A 75 15.41 -13.71 17.68
N LEU A 76 14.35 -13.20 18.31
CA LEU A 76 14.29 -12.95 19.75
C LEU A 76 13.74 -14.14 20.56
N PRO A 77 14.13 -14.29 21.84
CA PRO A 77 13.60 -15.32 22.73
C PRO A 77 12.08 -15.21 22.92
N LYS A 78 11.36 -16.34 23.00
CA LYS A 78 9.87 -16.42 23.00
C LYS A 78 9.14 -15.44 23.95
N LYS A 79 9.71 -15.15 25.13
CA LYS A 79 9.09 -14.22 26.11
C LYS A 79 9.24 -12.75 25.72
N ILE A 80 10.39 -12.38 25.15
CA ILE A 80 10.69 -11.01 24.72
C ILE A 80 10.02 -10.74 23.37
N ARG A 81 9.94 -11.77 22.52
CA ARG A 81 9.31 -11.71 21.20
C ARG A 81 7.90 -11.10 21.23
N LYS A 82 7.02 -11.57 22.12
CA LYS A 82 5.63 -11.07 22.20
C LYS A 82 5.55 -9.59 22.56
N VAL A 83 6.39 -9.14 23.48
CA VAL A 83 6.43 -7.73 23.92
C VAL A 83 6.95 -6.84 22.80
N VAL A 84 8.04 -7.27 22.14
CA VAL A 84 8.64 -6.54 21.02
C VAL A 84 7.69 -6.51 19.83
N GLU A 85 7.01 -7.61 19.51
CA GLU A 85 6.01 -7.67 18.45
C GLU A 85 4.86 -6.68 18.67
N PHE A 86 4.34 -6.61 19.89
CA PHE A 86 3.31 -5.63 20.25
C PHE A 86 3.80 -4.19 20.12
N ILE A 87 5.01 -3.89 20.61
CA ILE A 87 5.62 -2.56 20.48
C ILE A 87 5.80 -2.20 19.00
N THR A 88 6.23 -3.14 18.18
CA THR A 88 6.39 -2.95 16.73
C THR A 88 5.05 -2.63 16.07
N PHE A 89 3.97 -3.35 16.37
CA PHE A 89 2.66 -3.03 15.81
C PHE A 89 2.14 -1.68 16.31
N LEU A 90 2.37 -1.34 17.58
CA LEU A 90 2.03 -0.02 18.11
C LEU A 90 2.76 1.10 17.37
N LEU A 91 4.07 0.94 17.13
CA LEU A 91 4.86 1.87 16.33
C LEU A 91 4.34 1.97 14.90
N LEU A 92 3.97 0.85 14.27
CA LEU A 92 3.39 0.85 12.93
C LEU A 92 2.07 1.60 12.88
N VAL A 93 1.19 1.47 13.88
CA VAL A 93 -0.05 2.26 13.99
C VAL A 93 0.26 3.76 14.03
N ILE A 94 1.23 4.16 14.85
CA ILE A 94 1.60 5.58 15.02
C ILE A 94 2.18 6.12 13.71
N ILE A 95 3.15 5.42 13.12
CA ILE A 95 3.82 5.84 11.89
C ILE A 95 2.80 5.90 10.74
N SER A 96 1.99 4.86 10.55
CA SER A 96 1.00 4.84 9.47
C SER A 96 -0.07 5.92 9.66
N GLY A 97 -0.49 6.18 10.89
CA GLY A 97 -1.46 7.24 11.20
C GLY A 97 -0.91 8.65 10.93
N ILE A 98 0.36 8.90 11.30
CA ILE A 98 1.04 10.17 10.97
C ILE A 98 1.15 10.32 9.45
N MET A 99 1.59 9.27 8.74
CA MET A 99 1.71 9.29 7.29
C MET A 99 0.36 9.51 6.60
N PHE A 100 -0.72 8.95 7.14
CA PHE A 100 -2.07 9.20 6.65
C PHE A 100 -2.44 10.69 6.76
N TYR A 101 -2.20 11.32 7.92
CA TYR A 101 -2.47 12.75 8.10
C TYR A 101 -1.63 13.64 7.16
N PHE A 102 -0.34 13.35 7.01
CA PHE A 102 0.51 14.07 6.07
C PHE A 102 0.06 13.87 4.63
N SER A 103 -0.35 12.66 4.25
CA SER A 103 -0.84 12.38 2.90
C SER A 103 -2.12 13.18 2.57
N LEU A 104 -3.04 13.32 3.53
CA LEU A 104 -4.23 14.16 3.39
C LEU A 104 -3.87 15.64 3.22
N THR A 105 -2.99 16.14 4.10
CA THR A 105 -2.53 17.53 4.04
C THR A 105 -1.82 17.81 2.71
N TYR A 106 -1.05 16.86 2.21
CA TYR A 106 -0.36 16.96 0.93
C TYR A 106 -1.33 17.01 -0.25
N VAL A 107 -2.36 16.17 -0.27
CA VAL A 107 -3.39 16.19 -1.33
C VAL A 107 -4.21 17.49 -1.28
N MET A 108 -4.57 17.97 -0.08
CA MET A 108 -5.37 19.20 0.07
C MET A 108 -4.57 20.48 -0.22
N GLY A 109 -3.26 20.49 0.11
CA GLY A 109 -2.40 21.65 -0.09
C GLY A 109 -1.74 21.74 -1.47
N SER A 110 -1.86 20.71 -2.31
CA SER A 110 -1.17 20.65 -3.60
C SER A 110 -2.11 21.01 -4.75
N SER A 111 -2.06 22.27 -5.19
CA SER A 111 -2.70 22.73 -6.44
C SER A 111 -1.86 22.39 -7.68
N LYS A 112 -1.05 21.32 -7.62
CA LYS A 112 -0.19 20.94 -8.75
C LYS A 112 -1.04 20.26 -9.83
N ILE A 113 -0.89 20.75 -11.05
CA ILE A 113 -1.54 20.24 -12.25
C ILE A 113 -0.46 19.60 -13.11
N THR A 114 -0.79 18.46 -13.69
CA THR A 114 0.07 17.71 -14.60
C THR A 114 0.24 18.45 -15.95
N SER A 115 1.45 18.43 -16.52
CA SER A 115 1.85 19.32 -17.62
C SER A 115 1.24 18.96 -18.98
N ALA A 116 1.00 17.69 -19.27
CA ALA A 116 0.41 17.27 -20.55
C ALA A 116 -1.10 16.97 -20.45
N LEU A 117 -1.56 16.37 -19.34
CA LEU A 117 -2.97 15.99 -19.18
C LEU A 117 -3.85 17.01 -18.47
N GLU A 118 -3.25 18.06 -17.88
CA GLU A 118 -3.94 19.07 -17.05
C GLU A 118 -4.81 18.50 -15.92
N ILE A 119 -4.55 17.25 -15.50
CA ILE A 119 -5.22 16.63 -14.37
C ILE A 119 -4.54 17.07 -13.08
N SER A 120 -5.34 17.32 -12.04
CA SER A 120 -4.82 17.59 -10.70
C SER A 120 -4.05 16.38 -10.17
N TYR A 121 -2.84 16.60 -9.66
CA TYR A 121 -2.03 15.58 -8.99
C TYR A 121 -2.76 14.90 -7.81
N SER A 122 -3.84 15.50 -7.32
CA SER A 122 -4.74 14.92 -6.31
C SER A 122 -5.25 13.53 -6.67
N TYR A 123 -5.49 13.22 -7.95
CA TYR A 123 -5.93 11.88 -8.37
C TYR A 123 -4.83 10.81 -8.30
N ILE A 124 -3.57 11.21 -8.52
CA ILE A 124 -2.43 10.30 -8.38
C ILE A 124 -2.12 10.10 -6.89
N ASN A 125 -2.14 11.20 -6.13
CA ASN A 125 -1.79 11.20 -4.71
C ASN A 125 -2.90 10.64 -3.81
N SER A 126 -4.15 10.54 -4.28
CA SER A 126 -5.22 9.88 -3.52
C SER A 126 -4.96 8.39 -3.28
N GLY A 127 -4.19 7.73 -4.15
CA GLY A 127 -3.77 6.35 -3.92
C GLY A 127 -2.90 6.19 -2.67
N ILE A 128 -2.08 7.21 -2.38
CA ILE A 128 -1.22 7.30 -1.19
C ILE A 128 -2.10 7.36 0.07
N VAL A 129 -3.09 8.26 0.06
CA VAL A 129 -4.05 8.44 1.15
C VAL A 129 -4.80 7.14 1.43
N LEU A 130 -5.31 6.49 0.39
CA LEU A 130 -6.04 5.24 0.51
C LEU A 130 -5.17 4.13 1.11
N SER A 131 -3.92 3.98 0.66
CA SER A 131 -3.00 2.98 1.18
C SER A 131 -2.66 3.20 2.65
N PHE A 132 -2.35 4.43 3.07
CA PHE A 132 -2.05 4.70 4.47
C PHE A 132 -3.29 4.56 5.37
N ALA A 133 -4.48 4.84 4.86
CA ALA A 133 -5.73 4.55 5.57
C ALA A 133 -5.87 3.05 5.84
N LEU A 134 -5.71 2.23 4.79
CA LEU A 134 -5.82 0.77 4.88
C LEU A 134 -4.73 0.17 5.78
N MET A 135 -3.48 0.60 5.62
CA MET A 135 -2.39 0.19 6.49
C MET A 135 -2.66 0.53 7.95
N THR A 136 -3.19 1.72 8.26
CA THR A 136 -3.52 2.09 9.64
C THR A 136 -4.59 1.19 10.23
N ILE A 137 -5.62 0.85 9.44
CA ILE A 137 -6.66 -0.11 9.86
C ILE A 137 -6.04 -1.48 10.16
N TYR A 138 -5.17 -1.99 9.27
CA TYR A 138 -4.50 -3.27 9.47
C TYR A 138 -3.56 -3.26 10.67
N SER A 139 -2.77 -2.20 10.86
CA SER A 139 -1.89 -2.02 12.02
C SER A 139 -2.67 -2.09 13.33
N VAL A 140 -3.85 -1.46 13.40
CA VAL A 140 -4.72 -1.48 14.60
C VAL A 140 -5.26 -2.88 14.85
N ILE A 141 -5.69 -3.60 13.80
CA ILE A 141 -6.17 -4.98 13.91
C ILE A 141 -5.06 -5.89 14.43
N PHE A 142 -3.83 -5.77 13.90
CA PHE A 142 -2.69 -6.57 14.35
C PHE A 142 -2.29 -6.25 15.78
N ALA A 143 -2.27 -4.97 16.17
CA ALA A 143 -2.02 -4.57 17.55
C ALA A 143 -3.07 -5.17 18.52
N ALA A 144 -4.35 -5.15 18.14
CA ALA A 144 -5.43 -5.74 18.93
C ALA A 144 -5.32 -7.28 19.03
N GLN A 145 -4.91 -7.94 17.95
CA GLN A 145 -4.66 -9.39 17.95
C GLN A 145 -3.50 -9.76 18.87
N CYS A 146 -2.35 -9.08 18.76
CA CYS A 146 -1.21 -9.30 19.66
C CYS A 146 -1.57 -9.04 21.13
N PHE A 147 -2.38 -8.01 21.42
CA PHE A 147 -2.86 -7.76 22.78
C PHE A 147 -3.69 -8.93 23.31
N LYS A 148 -4.61 -9.45 22.49
CA LYS A 148 -5.46 -10.59 22.85
C LYS A 148 -4.64 -11.86 23.10
N GLU A 149 -3.59 -12.11 22.30
CA GLU A 149 -2.68 -13.24 22.48
C GLU A 149 -1.86 -13.14 23.77
N MET A 150 -1.44 -11.94 24.16
CA MET A 150 -0.75 -11.72 25.44
C MET A 150 -1.67 -11.97 26.64
N VAL A 151 -2.95 -11.58 26.56
CA VAL A 151 -3.93 -11.74 27.64
C VAL A 151 -4.46 -13.19 27.73
N THR A 152 -4.65 -13.86 26.60
CA THR A 152 -5.32 -15.18 26.54
C THR A 152 -4.32 -16.34 26.60
N GLY A 153 -3.02 -16.11 26.37
CA GLY A 153 -1.99 -17.14 26.43
C GLY A 153 -2.04 -18.22 25.34
N GLN A 154 -3.07 -18.23 24.50
CA GLN A 154 -3.20 -19.12 23.34
C GLN A 154 -2.51 -18.50 22.11
N GLU A 155 -1.60 -19.25 21.49
CA GLU A 155 -1.14 -18.97 20.12
C GLU A 155 -2.35 -19.10 19.18
N TYR A 156 -2.80 -17.99 18.62
CA TYR A 156 -3.89 -18.01 17.64
C TYR A 156 -3.32 -18.58 16.35
N LYS A 157 -3.82 -19.75 15.92
CA LYS A 157 -3.50 -20.30 14.60
C LYS A 157 -3.85 -19.25 13.55
N GLU A 158 -2.84 -18.82 12.79
CA GLU A 158 -3.01 -17.96 11.63
C GLU A 158 -4.13 -18.50 10.74
N ILE A 159 -4.98 -17.56 10.31
CA ILE A 159 -6.03 -17.79 9.34
C ILE A 159 -5.31 -18.10 8.02
N GLU A 160 -5.18 -19.39 7.68
CA GLU A 160 -4.90 -19.83 6.32
C GLU A 160 -5.95 -19.16 5.40
N GLY A 161 -5.47 -18.37 4.45
CA GLY A 161 -6.28 -17.62 3.47
C GLY A 161 -5.82 -17.83 2.04
#